data_AF-A0A365Z5L8-F1
#
_entry.id   AF-A0A365Z5L8-F1
#
_cell.length_a   1.000
_cell.length_b   1.000
_cell.length_c   1.000
_cell.angle_alpha   90.00
_cell.angle_beta   90.00
_cell.angle_gamma   90.00
#
_symmetry.space_group_name_H-M   'P 1'
#
loop_
_entity.id
_entity.type
_entity.pdbx_description
1 polymer ?
#
loop_
_entity_poly.entity_id
_entity_poly.type
_entity_poly.pdbx_seq_one_letter_code
_entity_poly.pdbx_strand_id
1 'polypeptide(L)'
;MNPRNRRQRPVTVFDGRTHHVALCRGWRDGLPVFGWGEAPSTLLTVSQLREVGLRRNGQDPVALLVFRHHRPYRREETTELFSVERAAPVRGTTAQRRAKVQGALRARRICAECRQDVGYYVPTSTGVCWQCESGTWEVAA
;
A
#
# COMPACT_ATOMS: atom_id res chain seq x y z
N MET A 1 9.96 -8.60 24.44
CA MET A 1 8.61 -8.83 24.98
C MET A 1 8.14 -10.22 24.53
N ASN A 2 7.68 -11.10 25.42
CA ASN A 2 7.23 -12.45 25.01
C ASN A 2 5.77 -12.36 24.52
N PRO A 3 5.46 -12.56 23.23
CA PRO A 3 4.09 -12.49 22.71
C PRO A 3 3.19 -13.62 23.25
N ARG A 4 3.75 -14.65 23.89
CA ARG A 4 2.99 -15.69 24.62
C ARG A 4 2.53 -15.24 26.01
N ASN A 5 3.09 -14.15 26.54
CA ASN A 5 2.62 -13.60 27.80
C ASN A 5 1.23 -13.01 27.59
N ARG A 6 0.22 -13.70 28.14
CA ARG A 6 -1.18 -13.25 28.11
C ARG A 6 -1.52 -12.23 29.20
N ARG A 7 -0.57 -11.86 30.07
CA ARG A 7 -0.83 -10.81 31.07
C ARG A 7 -1.04 -9.50 30.34
N GLN A 8 -2.27 -9.02 30.41
CA GLN A 8 -2.65 -7.72 29.90
C GLN A 8 -2.72 -6.72 31.05
N ARG A 9 -2.51 -5.45 30.73
CA ARG A 9 -2.67 -4.31 31.64
C ARG A 9 -3.51 -3.23 30.97
N PRO A 10 -4.41 -2.57 31.71
CA PRO A 10 -5.14 -1.43 31.17
C PRO A 10 -4.16 -0.31 30.81
N VAL A 11 -4.37 0.28 29.65
CA VAL A 11 -3.66 1.45 29.15
C VAL A 11 -4.66 2.40 28.51
N THR A 12 -4.38 3.69 28.63
CA THR A 12 -5.08 4.73 27.89
C THR A 12 -4.14 5.22 26.79
N VAL A 13 -4.51 4.96 25.53
CA VAL A 13 -3.77 5.41 24.35
C VAL A 13 -4.42 6.69 23.85
N PHE A 14 -3.73 7.82 23.94
CA PHE A 14 -4.20 9.06 23.35
C PHE A 14 -3.70 9.14 21.91
N ASP A 15 -4.63 9.25 20.95
CA ASP A 15 -4.25 9.32 19.54
C ASP A 15 -4.08 10.74 19.00
N GLY A 16 -4.38 11.77 19.80
CA GLY A 16 -4.41 13.17 19.39
C GLY A 16 -5.83 13.76 19.28
N ARG A 17 -6.88 12.93 19.34
CA ARG A 17 -8.29 13.35 19.38
C ARG A 17 -9.10 12.56 20.41
N THR A 18 -8.83 11.27 20.52
CA THR A 18 -9.59 10.32 21.33
C THR A 18 -8.65 9.56 22.27
N HIS A 19 -9.15 9.28 23.47
CA HIS A 19 -8.51 8.36 24.42
C HIS A 19 -9.11 6.97 24.24
N HIS A 20 -8.28 6.01 23.83
CA HIS A 20 -8.65 4.61 23.71
C HIS A 20 -8.24 3.87 24.98
N VAL A 21 -9.21 3.37 25.74
CA VAL A 21 -8.94 2.54 26.91
C VAL A 21 -8.92 1.08 26.47
N ALA A 22 -7.78 0.41 26.63
CA ALA A 22 -7.59 -0.94 26.13
C ALA A 22 -6.62 -1.76 27.00
N LEU A 23 -6.60 -3.07 26.77
CA LEU A 23 -5.73 -4.01 27.46
C LEU A 23 -4.50 -4.30 26.60
N CYS A 24 -3.36 -3.72 26.95
CA CYS A 24 -2.09 -3.97 26.25
C CYS A 24 -1.30 -5.09 26.92
N ARG A 25 -0.45 -5.79 26.16
CA ARG A 25 0.43 -6.86 26.68
C ARG A 25 1.74 -6.32 27.25
N GLY A 26 2.04 -5.04 27.06
CA GLY A 26 3.30 -4.42 27.41
C GLY A 26 3.63 -3.22 26.53
N TRP A 27 4.89 -2.80 26.56
CA TRP A 27 5.38 -1.64 25.85
C TRP A 27 6.63 -2.00 25.05
N ARG A 28 6.81 -1.36 23.90
CA ARG A 28 7.99 -1.46 23.05
C ARG A 28 8.25 -0.11 22.39
N ASP A 29 9.48 0.38 22.49
CA ASP A 29 9.90 1.67 21.93
C ASP A 29 9.00 2.84 22.37
N GLY A 30 8.52 2.79 23.62
CA GLY A 30 7.60 3.80 24.18
C GLY A 30 6.15 3.69 23.71
N LEU A 31 5.80 2.69 22.91
CA LEU A 31 4.43 2.46 22.43
C LEU A 31 3.76 1.25 23.10
N PRO A 32 2.45 1.30 23.38
CA PRO A 32 1.71 0.16 23.89
C PRO A 32 1.60 -0.93 22.81
N VAL A 33 1.75 -2.18 23.24
CA VAL A 33 1.74 -3.35 22.37
C VAL A 33 0.47 -4.16 22.58
N PHE A 34 -0.25 -4.41 21.50
CA PHE A 34 -1.43 -5.28 21.43
C PHE A 34 -1.10 -6.60 20.74
N GLY A 35 -1.76 -7.67 21.16
CA GLY A 35 -1.77 -8.94 20.44
C GLY A 35 -2.80 -8.95 19.31
N TRP A 36 -2.78 -10.04 18.54
CA TRP A 36 -3.77 -10.28 17.49
C TRP A 36 -5.20 -10.21 18.04
N GLY A 37 -6.02 -9.33 17.47
CA GLY A 37 -7.43 -9.13 17.86
C GLY A 37 -7.65 -8.36 19.17
N GLU A 38 -6.61 -7.78 19.76
CA GLU A 38 -6.72 -7.07 21.06
C GLU A 38 -6.69 -5.54 20.93
N ALA A 39 -6.23 -5.02 19.80
CA ALA A 39 -6.20 -3.58 19.58
C ALA A 39 -7.63 -3.00 19.46
N PRO A 40 -7.87 -1.76 19.93
CA PRO A 40 -9.10 -1.04 19.65
C PRO A 40 -9.41 -1.00 18.14
N SER A 41 -10.68 -1.16 17.77
CA SER A 41 -11.12 -1.17 16.36
C SER A 41 -10.87 0.15 15.61
N THR A 42 -10.69 1.24 16.36
CA THR A 42 -10.34 2.59 15.89
C THR A 42 -8.86 2.77 15.58
N LEU A 43 -8.01 1.79 15.91
CA LEU A 43 -6.59 1.75 15.62
C LEU A 43 -6.29 0.68 14.57
N LEU A 44 -5.89 1.11 13.38
CA LEU A 44 -5.70 0.25 12.22
C LEU A 44 -4.27 0.23 11.73
N THR A 45 -3.86 -0.90 11.17
CA THR A 45 -2.61 -1.01 10.41
C THR A 45 -2.68 -0.24 9.10
N VAL A 46 -1.52 0.00 8.46
CA VAL A 46 -1.48 0.69 7.15
C VAL A 46 -2.33 -0.02 6.09
N SER A 47 -2.29 -1.35 6.07
CA SER A 47 -3.07 -2.16 5.11
C SER A 47 -4.56 -2.02 5.37
N GLN A 48 -4.99 -2.13 6.63
CA GLN A 48 -6.40 -1.97 7.01
C GLN A 48 -6.92 -0.55 6.72
N LEU A 49 -6.12 0.50 6.95
CA LEU A 49 -6.49 1.86 6.52
C LEU A 49 -6.73 1.93 5.01
N ARG A 50 -5.87 1.30 4.20
CA ARG A 50 -6.03 1.31 2.74
C ARG A 50 -7.28 0.57 2.29
N GLU A 51 -7.62 -0.55 2.94
CA GLU A 51 -8.86 -1.31 2.67
C GLU A 51 -10.11 -0.45 2.88
N VAL A 52 -10.10 0.42 3.88
CA VAL A 52 -11.20 1.37 4.14
C VAL A 52 -11.05 2.71 3.42
N GLY A 53 -10.15 2.82 2.44
CA GLY A 53 -9.99 4.04 1.63
C GLY A 53 -9.30 5.20 2.35
N LEU A 54 -8.57 4.92 3.43
CA LEU A 54 -7.83 5.89 4.23
C LEU A 54 -6.30 5.76 4.08
N ARG A 55 -5.59 6.84 4.40
CA ARG A 55 -4.13 6.92 4.49
C ARG A 55 -3.73 7.50 5.84
N ARG A 56 -2.53 7.15 6.32
CA ARG A 56 -1.95 7.59 7.60
C ARG A 56 -1.99 9.11 7.85
N ASN A 57 -2.02 9.93 6.81
CA ASN A 57 -2.06 11.39 6.92
C ASN A 57 -0.88 12.01 7.70
N GLY A 58 0.32 11.43 7.59
CA GLY A 58 1.52 11.95 8.26
C GLY A 58 1.56 11.69 9.77
N GLN A 59 0.61 10.93 10.31
CA GLN A 59 0.62 10.59 11.73
C GLN A 59 1.70 9.54 12.06
N ASP A 60 2.32 9.70 13.23
CA ASP A 60 3.15 8.70 13.88
C ASP A 60 2.30 7.56 14.45
N PRO A 61 2.86 6.35 14.59
CA PRO A 61 2.16 5.24 15.20
C PRO A 61 1.83 5.53 16.66
N VAL A 62 0.62 5.16 17.08
CA VAL A 62 0.14 5.36 18.46
C VAL A 62 0.23 4.08 19.29
N ALA A 63 0.37 2.93 18.62
CA ALA A 63 0.53 1.63 19.23
C ALA A 63 1.19 0.65 18.25
N LEU A 64 1.55 -0.53 18.75
CA LEU A 64 2.09 -1.62 17.96
C LEU A 64 1.21 -2.85 18.10
N LEU A 65 1.06 -3.59 17.00
CA LEU A 65 0.47 -4.92 16.95
C LEU A 65 1.61 -5.94 16.82
N VAL A 66 1.75 -6.83 17.80
CA VAL A 66 2.77 -7.88 17.79
C VAL A 66 2.11 -9.26 17.84
N PHE A 67 2.38 -10.09 16.85
CA PHE A 67 1.82 -11.43 16.76
C PHE A 67 2.83 -12.41 16.18
N ARG A 68 2.61 -13.71 16.43
CA ARG A 68 3.45 -14.77 15.88
C ARG A 68 2.69 -15.51 14.81
N HIS A 69 3.38 -15.85 13.72
CA HIS A 69 2.81 -16.80 12.77
C HIS A 69 3.01 -18.23 13.28
N HIS A 70 2.12 -19.12 12.88
CA HIS A 70 2.28 -20.55 13.10
C HIS A 70 3.41 -21.15 12.22
N ARG A 71 3.81 -20.45 11.15
CA ARG A 71 4.84 -20.93 10.20
C ARG A 71 6.26 -20.78 10.78
N PRO A 72 7.15 -21.77 10.59
CA PRO A 72 8.46 -21.85 11.26
C PRO A 72 9.44 -20.71 10.91
N TYR A 73 9.36 -20.14 9.71
CA TYR A 73 10.28 -19.08 9.23
C TYR A 73 9.84 -17.64 9.58
N ARG A 74 8.62 -17.45 10.11
CA ARG A 74 8.05 -16.14 10.47
C ARG A 74 7.66 -16.16 11.95
N ARG A 75 8.65 -16.09 12.85
CA ARG A 75 8.41 -16.33 14.28
C ARG A 75 7.61 -15.24 14.97
N GLU A 76 7.73 -13.99 14.52
CA GLU A 76 7.08 -12.82 15.11
C GLU A 76 7.04 -11.69 14.07
N GLU A 77 5.92 -10.99 14.01
CA GLU A 77 5.74 -9.81 13.17
C GLU A 77 5.24 -8.67 14.05
N THR A 78 5.74 -7.47 13.76
CA THR A 78 5.35 -6.23 14.44
C THR A 78 4.82 -5.28 13.38
N THR A 79 3.64 -4.72 13.63
CA THR A 79 3.00 -3.76 12.73
C THR A 79 2.58 -2.53 13.51
N GLU A 80 2.75 -1.37 12.90
CA GLU A 80 2.33 -0.09 13.43
C GLU A 80 0.81 0.08 13.36
N LEU A 81 0.23 0.66 14.41
CA LEU A 81 -1.19 1.00 14.48
C LEU A 81 -1.38 2.52 14.46
N PHE A 82 -2.40 2.95 13.73
CA PHE A 82 -2.70 4.34 13.40
C PHE A 82 -4.15 4.66 13.68
N SER A 83 -4.45 5.90 14.07
CA SER A 83 -5.82 6.32 14.33
C SER A 83 -6.59 6.54 13.04
N VAL A 84 -7.80 5.99 12.99
CA VAL A 84 -8.80 6.23 11.94
C VAL A 84 -9.24 7.70 11.94
N GLU A 85 -9.44 8.29 13.12
CA GLU A 85 -9.89 9.68 13.27
C GLU A 85 -8.90 10.67 12.65
N ARG A 86 -7.60 10.43 12.82
CA ARG A 86 -6.54 11.28 12.25
C ARG A 86 -6.15 10.92 10.82
N ALA A 87 -6.61 9.77 10.34
CA ALA A 87 -6.39 9.38 8.96
C ALA A 87 -7.14 10.33 8.01
N ALA A 88 -6.70 10.33 6.76
CA ALA A 88 -7.36 11.10 5.71
C ALA A 88 -7.75 10.16 4.57
N PRO A 89 -8.72 10.53 3.73
CA PRO A 89 -8.98 9.79 2.50
C PRO A 89 -7.72 9.59 1.66
N VAL A 90 -7.59 8.40 1.06
CA VAL A 90 -6.56 8.14 0.06
C VAL A 90 -6.70 9.18 -1.05
N ARG A 91 -5.57 9.72 -1.51
CA ARG A 91 -5.56 10.64 -2.64
C ARG A 91 -6.00 9.88 -3.88
N GLY A 92 -7.23 10.14 -4.32
CA GLY A 92 -7.74 9.58 -5.57
C GLY A 92 -6.88 9.98 -6.77
N THR A 93 -6.84 9.12 -7.77
CA THR A 93 -6.26 9.48 -9.07
C THR A 93 -7.16 10.50 -9.75
N THR A 94 -6.62 11.67 -10.08
CA THR A 94 -7.36 12.69 -10.82
C THR A 94 -7.52 12.29 -12.29
N ALA A 95 -8.58 12.77 -12.95
CA ALA A 95 -8.79 12.53 -14.39
C ALA A 95 -7.57 12.94 -15.22
N GLN A 96 -6.93 14.06 -14.89
CA GLN A 96 -5.71 14.52 -15.53
C GLN A 96 -4.54 13.52 -15.37
N ARG A 97 -4.37 12.92 -14.17
CA ARG A 97 -3.34 11.88 -13.97
C ARG A 97 -3.64 10.64 -14.79
N ARG A 98 -4.91 10.21 -14.87
CA ARG A 98 -5.32 9.09 -15.73
C ARG A 98 -5.01 9.39 -17.20
N ALA A 99 -5.36 10.58 -17.69
CA ALA A 99 -5.10 10.99 -19.07
C ALA A 99 -3.60 11.02 -19.39
N LYS A 100 -2.75 11.51 -18.47
CA LYS A 100 -1.29 11.48 -18.64
C LYS A 100 -0.74 10.05 -18.73
N VAL A 101 -1.22 9.14 -17.88
CA VAL A 101 -0.83 7.73 -17.95
C VAL A 101 -1.29 7.11 -19.27
N GLN A 102 -2.54 7.32 -19.69
CA GLN A 102 -3.04 6.82 -20.96
C GLN A 102 -2.25 7.37 -22.17
N GLY A 103 -1.89 8.66 -22.14
CA GLY A 103 -1.00 9.26 -23.14
C GLY A 103 0.38 8.61 -23.18
N ALA A 104 0.99 8.34 -22.02
CA ALA A 104 2.27 7.64 -21.92
C ALA A 104 2.18 6.18 -22.41
N LEU A 105 1.10 5.47 -22.08
CA LEU A 105 0.85 4.11 -22.57
C LEU A 105 0.66 4.09 -24.09
N ARG A 106 -0.11 5.04 -24.64
CA ARG A 106 -0.29 5.20 -26.09
C ARG A 106 1.04 5.49 -26.79
N ALA A 107 1.86 6.38 -26.24
CA ALA A 107 3.17 6.71 -26.82
C ALA A 107 4.08 5.48 -26.94
N ARG A 108 4.03 4.54 -25.98
CA ARG A 108 4.77 3.27 -26.04
C ARG A 108 4.29 2.32 -27.13
N ARG A 109 3.11 2.55 -27.72
CA ARG A 109 2.56 1.76 -28.83
C ARG A 109 2.72 2.43 -30.20
N ILE A 110 3.23 3.66 -30.24
CA ILE A 110 3.49 4.35 -31.51
C ILE A 110 4.82 3.88 -32.07
N CYS A 111 4.79 3.32 -33.28
CA CYS A 111 6.01 3.01 -34.03
C CYS A 111 6.74 4.32 -34.41
N ALA A 112 8.06 4.39 -34.22
CA ALA A 112 8.82 5.58 -34.61
C ALA A 112 8.83 5.82 -36.13
N GLU A 113 8.72 4.75 -36.93
CA GLU A 113 8.80 4.79 -38.39
C GLU A 113 7.45 5.03 -39.06
N CYS A 114 6.49 4.11 -38.93
CA CYS A 114 5.17 4.26 -39.57
C CYS A 114 4.20 5.19 -38.79
N ARG A 115 4.57 5.62 -37.58
CA ARG A 115 3.80 6.55 -36.72
C ARG A 115 2.40 6.06 -36.32
N GLN A 116 2.06 4.80 -36.58
CA GLN A 116 0.80 4.18 -36.20
C GLN A 116 0.83 3.62 -34.78
N ASP A 117 -0.34 3.57 -34.13
CA ASP A 117 -0.55 2.80 -32.90
C ASP A 117 -0.71 1.32 -33.27
N VAL A 118 0.31 0.50 -32.96
CA VAL A 118 0.36 -0.90 -33.40
C VAL A 118 -0.33 -1.88 -32.45
N GLY A 119 -1.00 -1.38 -31.40
CA GLY A 119 -1.79 -2.19 -30.47
C GLY A 119 -0.99 -2.96 -29.41
N TYR A 120 0.33 -3.03 -29.53
CA TYR A 120 1.26 -3.58 -28.54
C TYR A 120 2.38 -2.57 -28.20
N TYR A 121 3.13 -2.82 -27.13
CA TYR A 121 4.29 -1.97 -26.81
C TYR A 121 5.45 -2.23 -27.75
N VAL A 122 5.87 -1.18 -28.44
CA VAL A 122 7.02 -1.19 -29.34
C VAL A 122 8.28 -1.52 -28.54
N PRO A 123 9.13 -2.46 -29.00
CA PRO A 123 10.36 -2.81 -28.32
C PRO A 123 11.27 -1.59 -28.18
N THR A 124 11.85 -1.40 -26.99
CA THR A 124 12.75 -0.27 -26.73
C THR A 124 14.09 -0.39 -27.46
N SER A 125 14.49 -1.60 -27.85
CA SER A 125 15.74 -1.87 -28.57
C SER A 125 15.70 -1.40 -30.02
N THR A 126 14.56 -1.56 -30.69
CA THR A 126 14.41 -1.24 -32.12
C THR A 126 13.64 0.06 -32.33
N GLY A 127 12.77 0.44 -31.39
CA GLY A 127 11.97 1.67 -31.46
C GLY A 127 10.92 1.64 -32.57
N VAL A 128 10.76 0.51 -33.26
CA VAL A 128 9.85 0.31 -34.38
C VAL A 128 9.03 -0.97 -34.20
N CYS A 129 7.89 -1.04 -34.88
CA CYS A 129 7.04 -2.22 -34.83
C CYS A 129 7.67 -3.38 -35.62
N TRP A 130 7.23 -4.61 -35.33
CA TRP A 130 7.74 -5.82 -35.99
C TRP A 130 7.61 -5.80 -37.51
N GLN A 131 6.58 -5.14 -38.06
CA GLN A 131 6.40 -4.99 -39.51
C GLN A 131 7.48 -4.09 -40.11
N CYS A 132 7.73 -2.93 -39.50
CA CYS A 132 8.81 -2.03 -39.88
C CYS A 132 10.19 -2.69 -39.71
N GLU A 133 10.39 -3.41 -38.60
CA GLU A 133 11.66 -4.11 -38.31
C GLU A 133 11.97 -5.23 -39.33
N SER A 134 10.95 -5.97 -39.75
CA SER A 134 11.09 -7.06 -40.72
C SER A 134 11.00 -6.62 -42.18
N GLY A 135 10.70 -5.35 -42.46
CA GLY A 135 10.48 -4.84 -43.81
C GLY A 135 9.24 -5.42 -44.52
N THR A 136 8.34 -6.05 -43.77
CA THR A 136 7.13 -6.69 -44.32
C THR A 136 5.99 -5.70 -44.43
N TRP A 137 6.04 -4.84 -45.45
CA TRP A 137 4.88 -4.08 -45.90
C TRP A 137 4.29 -4.81 -47.12
N GLU A 138 3.17 -5.52 -46.95
CA GLU A 138 2.39 -5.92 -48.11
C GLU A 138 1.70 -4.66 -48.66
N VAL A 139 2.07 -4.29 -49.89
CA VAL A 139 1.30 -3.34 -50.69
C VAL A 139 -0.04 -4.02 -50.97
N ALA A 140 -1.11 -3.54 -50.34
CA ALA A 140 -2.44 -3.82 -50.87
C ALA A 140 -2.51 -3.13 -52.24
N ALA A 141 -2.44 -3.94 -53.31
CA ALA A 141 -2.64 -3.56 -54.69
C ALA A 141 -4.11 -3.22 -54.97
#